data_AF-A0A3D4HCE3-F1
#
_entry.id   AF-A0A3D4HCE3-F1
#
_cell.length_a   1.000
_cell.length_b   1.000
_cell.length_c   1.000
_cell.angle_alpha   90.00
_cell.angle_beta   90.00
_cell.angle_gamma   90.00
#
_symmetry.space_group_name_H-M   'P 1'
#
loop_
_entity.id
_entity.type
_entity.pdbx_description
1 polymer ?
#
loop_
_entity_poly.entity_id
_entity_poly.type
_entity_poly.pdbx_seq_one_letter_code
_entity_poly.pdbx_strand_id
1 'polypeptide(L)'
;MNNLQQIWERQKGFQKNFFDPENISEEERIKLTKEYILSVHRELGEILNVIPWKLHRANKKEYDREHVQEEIIDTFKFLLNICILQGLTPESFEELFYKKSEIVEKRYAEEMGENNKQLKLPFVENE
;
A
#
# COMPACT_ATOMS: atom_id res chain seq x y z
N MET A 1 0.96 11.34 -20.92
CA MET A 1 0.67 10.86 -19.56
C MET A 1 1.19 9.46 -19.39
N ASN A 2 1.99 9.22 -18.36
CA ASN A 2 2.44 7.86 -18.01
C ASN A 2 1.34 7.10 -17.23
N ASN A 3 1.52 5.79 -17.03
CA ASN A 3 0.52 4.94 -16.36
C ASN A 3 0.24 5.40 -14.91
N LEU A 4 1.26 5.88 -14.19
CA LEU A 4 1.12 6.35 -12.82
C LEU A 4 0.22 7.60 -12.74
N GLN A 5 0.41 8.55 -13.66
CA GLN A 5 -0.43 9.74 -13.78
C GLN A 5 -1.89 9.37 -14.07
N GLN A 6 -2.14 8.40 -14.96
CA GLN A 6 -3.50 7.93 -15.26
C GLN A 6 -4.19 7.32 -14.03
N ILE A 7 -3.47 6.54 -13.23
CA ILE A 7 -3.99 5.96 -11.97
C ILE A 7 -4.35 7.08 -10.98
N TRP A 8 -3.46 8.06 -10.79
CA TRP A 8 -3.70 9.20 -9.91
C TRP A 8 -4.91 10.01 -10.35
N GLU A 9 -5.01 10.35 -11.64
CA GLU A 9 -6.13 11.11 -12.18
C GLU A 9 -7.45 10.36 -12.06
N ARG A 10 -7.46 9.06 -12.33
CA ARG A 10 -8.64 8.21 -12.16
C ARG A 10 -9.13 8.22 -10.72
N GLN A 11 -8.22 8.07 -9.76
CA GLN A 11 -8.56 8.03 -8.34
C GLN A 11 -8.95 9.42 -7.81
N LYS A 12 -8.22 10.47 -8.16
CA LYS A 12 -8.54 11.86 -7.81
C LYS A 12 -9.88 12.28 -8.39
N GLY A 13 -10.16 11.92 -9.65
CA GLY A 13 -11.46 12.13 -10.28
C GLY A 13 -12.60 11.42 -9.56
N PHE A 14 -12.36 10.23 -9.02
CA PHE A 14 -13.35 9.54 -8.18
C PHE A 14 -13.58 10.25 -6.85
N GLN A 15 -12.53 10.75 -6.17
CA GLN A 15 -12.68 11.50 -4.92
C GLN A 15 -13.51 12.78 -5.07
N LYS A 16 -13.40 13.46 -6.22
CA LYS A 16 -14.16 14.68 -6.53
C LYS A 16 -15.68 14.51 -6.50
N ASN A 17 -16.19 13.27 -6.49
CA ASN A 17 -17.61 12.99 -6.26
C ASN A 17 -18.05 13.21 -4.80
N PHE A 18 -17.11 13.27 -3.85
CA PHE A 18 -17.38 13.41 -2.42
C PHE A 18 -16.91 14.75 -1.87
N PHE A 19 -15.72 15.21 -2.26
CA PHE A 19 -15.14 16.50 -1.89
C PHE A 19 -13.97 16.85 -2.82
N ASP A 20 -13.50 18.10 -2.80
CA ASP A 20 -12.29 18.50 -3.55
C ASP A 20 -11.02 18.35 -2.69
N PRO A 21 -10.18 17.32 -2.88
CA PRO A 21 -9.02 17.08 -2.02
C PRO A 21 -7.95 18.18 -2.06
N GLU A 22 -8.01 19.05 -3.06
CA GLU A 22 -7.12 20.20 -3.20
C GLU A 22 -7.61 21.42 -2.40
N ASN A 23 -8.90 21.47 -2.07
CA ASN A 23 -9.56 22.62 -1.47
C ASN A 23 -10.32 22.24 -0.19
N ILE A 24 -9.59 21.69 0.78
CA ILE A 24 -10.08 21.39 2.14
C ILE A 24 -9.20 22.06 3.19
N SER A 25 -9.77 22.33 4.35
CA SER A 25 -9.03 22.82 5.52
C SER A 25 -8.02 21.79 6.03
N GLU A 26 -7.03 22.27 6.79
CA GLU A 26 -6.04 21.39 7.45
C GLU A 26 -6.71 20.42 8.44
N GLU A 27 -7.72 20.87 9.18
CA GLU A 27 -8.48 20.04 10.12
C GLU A 27 -9.21 18.89 9.40
N GLU A 28 -9.88 19.20 8.28
CA GLU A 28 -10.52 18.17 7.45
C GLU A 28 -9.50 17.20 6.87
N ARG A 29 -8.33 17.71 6.43
CA ARG A 29 -7.25 16.89 5.89
C ARG A 29 -6.73 15.89 6.93
N ILE A 30 -6.52 16.33 8.17
CA ILE A 30 -6.11 15.46 9.29
C ILE A 30 -7.18 14.40 9.56
N LYS A 31 -8.45 14.82 9.64
CA LYS A 31 -9.57 13.92 9.90
C LYS A 31 -9.70 12.85 8.80
N LEU A 32 -9.69 13.25 7.53
CA LEU A 32 -9.82 12.34 6.39
C LEU A 32 -8.61 11.41 6.26
N THR A 33 -7.39 11.87 6.55
CA THR A 33 -6.22 10.99 6.63
C THR A 33 -6.46 9.85 7.63
N LYS A 34 -6.95 10.17 8.83
CA LYS A 34 -7.28 9.16 9.84
C LYS A 34 -8.37 8.18 9.33
N GLU A 35 -9.45 8.68 8.71
CA GLU A 35 -10.50 7.81 8.16
C GLU A 35 -9.98 6.89 7.04
N TYR A 36 -9.11 7.39 6.16
CA TYR A 36 -8.50 6.55 5.12
C TYR A 36 -7.52 5.54 5.67
N ILE A 37 -6.76 5.86 6.74
CA ILE A 37 -5.92 4.86 7.43
C ILE A 37 -6.79 3.73 7.99
N LEU A 38 -7.93 4.06 8.62
CA LEU A 38 -8.87 3.04 9.10
C LEU A 38 -9.42 2.19 7.95
N SER A 39 -9.67 2.80 6.79
CA SER A 39 -10.11 2.10 5.57
C SER A 39 -9.02 1.16 5.04
N VAL A 40 -7.76 1.60 4.96
CA VAL A 40 -6.62 0.73 4.61
C VAL A 40 -6.54 -0.47 5.55
N HIS A 41 -6.65 -0.25 6.86
CA HIS A 41 -6.66 -1.34 7.84
C HIS A 41 -7.79 -2.34 7.63
N ARG A 42 -8.98 -1.85 7.24
CA ARG A 42 -10.13 -2.69 6.95
C ARG A 42 -9.90 -3.60 5.75
N GLU A 43 -9.32 -3.07 4.67
CA GLU A 43 -9.03 -3.85 3.45
C GLU A 43 -7.85 -4.81 3.61
N LEU A 44 -6.85 -4.46 4.43
CA LEU A 44 -5.84 -5.44 4.86
C LEU A 44 -6.48 -6.67 5.55
N GLY A 45 -7.58 -6.44 6.27
CA GLY A 45 -8.40 -7.51 6.85
C GLY A 45 -9.13 -8.36 5.81
N GLU A 46 -9.53 -7.78 4.67
CA GLU A 46 -10.15 -8.54 3.58
C GLU A 46 -9.14 -9.43 2.85
N ILE A 47 -7.90 -8.96 2.66
CA ILE A 47 -6.80 -9.81 2.17
C ILE A 47 -6.66 -11.05 3.07
N LEU A 48 -6.72 -10.89 4.39
CA LEU A 48 -6.71 -12.02 5.32
C LEU A 48 -7.95 -12.91 5.15
N ASN A 49 -9.12 -12.36 4.86
CA ASN A 49 -10.31 -13.16 4.67
C ASN A 49 -10.20 -14.08 3.45
N VAL A 50 -9.46 -13.69 2.41
CA VAL A 50 -9.32 -14.44 1.16
C VAL A 50 -8.17 -15.45 1.12
N ILE A 51 -7.31 -15.50 2.14
CA ILE A 51 -6.22 -16.48 2.25
C ILE A 51 -6.40 -17.49 3.41
N PRO A 52 -5.83 -18.70 3.32
CA PRO A 52 -5.90 -19.69 4.39
C PRO A 52 -4.89 -19.43 5.52
N TRP A 53 -5.05 -18.35 6.30
CA TRP A 53 -4.07 -17.96 7.34
C TRP A 53 -4.36 -18.52 8.76
N LYS A 54 -5.58 -18.97 9.05
CA LYS A 54 -5.97 -19.40 10.40
C LYS A 54 -5.48 -20.80 10.71
N LEU A 55 -4.37 -20.89 11.46
CA LEU A 55 -3.69 -22.15 11.82
C LEU A 55 -4.59 -23.18 12.54
N HIS A 56 -5.60 -22.75 13.30
CA HIS A 56 -6.50 -23.64 14.05
C HIS A 56 -7.70 -24.15 13.23
N ARG A 57 -7.84 -23.77 11.96
CA ARG A 57 -8.96 -24.19 11.12
C ARG A 57 -8.53 -25.28 10.15
N ALA A 58 -9.16 -26.45 10.28
CA ALA A 58 -8.95 -27.57 9.35
C ALA A 58 -9.55 -27.32 7.96
N ASN A 59 -10.53 -26.41 7.85
CA ASN A 59 -11.12 -26.02 6.57
C ASN A 59 -10.11 -25.19 5.79
N LYS A 60 -9.51 -25.79 4.76
CA LYS A 60 -8.66 -25.09 3.80
C LYS A 60 -9.57 -24.23 2.92
N LYS A 61 -9.61 -22.93 3.19
CA LYS A 61 -10.10 -21.98 2.19
C LYS A 61 -9.22 -22.14 0.95
N GLU A 62 -9.82 -22.28 -0.22
CA GLU A 62 -9.05 -22.33 -1.47
C GLU A 62 -8.36 -20.98 -1.66
N TYR A 63 -7.08 -21.04 -2.03
CA TYR A 63 -6.30 -19.85 -2.32
C TYR A 63 -6.74 -19.31 -3.68
N ASP A 64 -7.43 -18.18 -3.65
CA ASP A 64 -7.86 -17.46 -4.84
C ASP A 64 -6.92 -16.26 -5.04
N ARG A 65 -6.01 -16.39 -6.01
CA ARG A 65 -5.03 -15.36 -6.31
C ARG A 65 -5.66 -14.10 -6.90
N GLU A 66 -6.71 -14.24 -7.70
CA GLU A 66 -7.35 -13.12 -8.37
C GLU A 66 -8.07 -12.26 -7.33
N HIS A 67 -8.81 -12.88 -6.43
CA HIS A 67 -9.47 -12.18 -5.33
C HIS A 67 -8.45 -11.50 -4.40
N VAL A 68 -7.32 -12.15 -4.09
CA VAL A 68 -6.23 -11.49 -3.34
C VAL A 68 -5.71 -10.25 -4.06
N GLN A 69 -5.58 -10.28 -5.39
CA GLN A 69 -5.14 -9.12 -6.16
C GLN A 69 -6.16 -7.99 -6.11
N GLU A 70 -7.46 -8.28 -6.18
CA GLU A 70 -8.53 -7.28 -6.04
C GLU A 70 -8.45 -6.57 -4.68
N GLU A 71 -8.36 -7.32 -3.57
CA GLU A 71 -8.28 -6.75 -2.22
C GLU A 71 -6.98 -5.94 -1.99
N ILE A 72 -5.88 -6.32 -2.65
CA ILE A 72 -4.66 -5.51 -2.67
C ILE A 72 -4.90 -4.18 -3.40
N ILE A 73 -5.59 -4.20 -4.54
CA ILE A 73 -5.92 -2.98 -5.29
C ILE A 73 -6.85 -2.09 -4.46
N ASP A 74 -7.85 -2.63 -3.78
CA ASP A 74 -8.74 -1.85 -2.91
C ASP A 74 -7.99 -1.23 -1.74
N THR A 75 -7.10 -1.98 -1.09
CA THR A 75 -6.17 -1.45 -0.09
C THR A 75 -5.34 -0.30 -0.67
N PHE A 76 -4.78 -0.49 -1.87
CA PHE A 76 -3.95 0.52 -2.53
C PHE A 76 -4.74 1.77 -2.92
N LYS A 77 -6.02 1.64 -3.30
CA LYS A 77 -6.89 2.79 -3.61
C LYS A 77 -7.08 3.70 -2.40
N PHE A 78 -7.22 3.15 -1.19
CA PHE A 78 -7.28 3.96 0.03
C PHE A 78 -5.93 4.56 0.41
N LEU A 79 -4.83 3.85 0.20
CA LEU A 79 -3.49 4.43 0.38
C LEU A 79 -3.24 5.59 -0.60
N LEU A 80 -3.61 5.40 -1.86
CA LEU A 80 -3.55 6.41 -2.90
C LEU A 80 -4.43 7.62 -2.56
N ASN A 81 -5.57 7.39 -1.89
CA ASN A 81 -6.38 8.49 -1.41
C ASN A 81 -5.62 9.37 -0.41
N ILE A 82 -4.85 8.76 0.50
CA ILE A 82 -4.00 9.49 1.44
C ILE A 82 -2.92 10.26 0.69
N CYS A 83 -2.27 9.65 -0.31
CA CYS A 83 -1.27 10.34 -1.14
C CYS A 83 -1.83 11.61 -1.79
N ILE A 84 -2.98 11.50 -2.46
CA ILE A 84 -3.66 12.63 -3.10
C ILE A 84 -4.05 13.68 -2.05
N LEU A 85 -4.61 13.25 -0.92
CA LEU A 85 -5.01 14.10 0.19
C LEU A 85 -3.82 14.80 0.86
N GLN A 86 -2.60 14.29 0.75
CA GLN A 86 -1.39 14.91 1.30
C GLN A 86 -0.61 15.72 0.24
N GLY A 87 -1.20 15.93 -0.94
CA GLY A 87 -0.58 16.71 -2.01
C GLY A 87 0.55 15.99 -2.74
N LEU A 88 0.65 14.66 -2.59
CA LEU A 88 1.67 13.86 -3.25
C LEU A 88 1.26 13.64 -4.72
N THR A 89 1.95 14.31 -5.64
CA THR A 89 1.77 14.14 -7.09
C THR A 89 2.48 12.88 -7.58
N PRO A 90 2.13 12.33 -8.76
CA PRO A 90 2.85 11.20 -9.36
C PRO A 90 4.36 11.42 -9.45
N GLU A 91 4.79 12.62 -9.84
CA GLU A 91 6.20 12.97 -10.02
C GLU A 91 6.93 13.00 -8.67
N SER A 92 6.34 13.67 -7.68
CA SER A 92 6.92 13.73 -6.32
C SER A 92 6.90 12.36 -5.64
N PHE A 93 5.89 11.52 -5.90
CA PHE A 93 5.83 10.15 -5.41
C PHE A 93 7.00 9.34 -5.97
N GLU A 94 7.23 9.40 -7.28
CA GLU A 94 8.31 8.67 -7.95
C GLU A 94 9.68 9.07 -7.40
N GLU A 95 9.95 10.38 -7.32
CA GLU A 95 11.20 10.91 -6.77
C GLU A 95 11.42 10.45 -5.32
N LEU A 96 10.40 10.62 -4.45
CA LEU A 96 10.50 10.25 -3.04
C LEU A 96 10.61 8.74 -2.84
N PHE A 97 9.97 7.95 -3.69
CA PHE A 97 10.06 6.49 -3.66
C PHE A 97 11.50 6.05 -3.93
N TYR A 98 12.11 6.48 -5.03
CA TYR A 98 13.49 6.09 -5.36
C TYR A 98 14.49 6.60 -4.33
N LYS A 99 14.37 7.85 -3.89
CA LYS A 99 15.22 8.39 -2.81
C LYS A 99 15.11 7.58 -1.53
N LYS A 100 13.90 7.14 -1.17
CA LYS A 100 13.69 6.31 0.02
C LYS A 100 14.28 4.90 -0.17
N SER A 101 14.14 4.32 -1.35
CA SER A 101 14.71 3.00 -1.69
C SER A 101 16.22 2.99 -1.58
N GLU A 102 16.91 3.99 -2.15
CA GLU A 102 18.38 4.11 -2.05
C GLU A 102 18.85 4.14 -0.59
N ILE A 103 18.14 4.88 0.27
CA ILE A 103 18.47 4.95 1.71
C ILE A 103 18.28 3.59 2.38
N VAL A 104 17.19 2.87 2.07
CA VAL A 104 16.89 1.57 2.66
C VAL A 104 17.89 0.50 2.19
N GLU A 105 18.20 0.48 0.90
CA GLU A 105 19.15 -0.44 0.29
C GLU A 105 20.57 -0.21 0.81
N LYS A 106 20.98 1.06 0.96
CA LYS A 106 22.26 1.41 1.57
C LYS A 106 22.37 0.91 3.01
N ARG A 107 21.33 1.12 3.83
CA ARG A 107 21.28 0.62 5.22
C ARG A 107 21.38 -0.90 5.26
N TYR A 108 20.65 -1.58 4.38
CA TYR A 108 20.72 -3.04 4.27
C TYR A 108 22.13 -3.52 3.91
N ALA A 109 22.78 -2.88 2.93
CA ALA A 109 24.14 -3.23 2.53
C ALA A 109 25.17 -3.00 3.65
N GLU A 110 25.03 -1.90 4.40
CA GLU A 110 25.84 -1.61 5.59
C GLU A 110 25.66 -2.68 6.68
N GLU A 111 24.43 -3.16 6.89
CA GLU A 111 24.10 -4.19 7.89
C GLU A 111 24.57 -5.59 7.50
N MET A 112 24.51 -5.96 6.21
CA MET A 112 24.94 -7.29 5.75
C MET A 112 26.46 -7.47 5.64
N GLY A 113 27.21 -6.37 5.49
CA GLY A 113 28.64 -6.42 5.12
C GLY A 113 28.87 -7.13 3.78
N GLU A 114 30.13 -7.37 3.39
CA GLU A 114 30.48 -8.03 2.10
C GLU A 114 29.95 -9.48 1.94
N ASN A 115 29.31 -10.04 2.96
CA ASN A 115 28.75 -11.39 2.91
C ASN A 115 27.32 -11.36 2.38
N ASN A 116 27.24 -11.43 1.05
CA ASN A 116 26.04 -11.56 0.24
C ASN A 116 25.26 -12.87 0.54
N LYS A 117 24.65 -12.98 1.73
CA LYS A 117 23.71 -14.04 2.08
C LYS A 117 22.31 -13.44 2.03
N GLN A 118 21.48 -13.93 1.12
CA GLN A 118 20.03 -13.68 1.15
C GLN A 118 19.50 -13.91 2.56
N LEU A 119 18.75 -12.94 3.10
CA LEU A 119 18.08 -13.11 4.38
C LEU A 119 17.13 -14.30 4.29
N LYS A 120 17.35 -15.34 5.11
CA LYS A 120 16.36 -16.41 5.26
C LYS A 120 15.20 -15.88 6.08
N LEU A 121 13.99 -15.88 5.51
CA LEU A 121 12.79 -15.50 6.23
C LEU A 121 12.56 -16.48 7.40
N PRO A 122 12.30 -16.00 8.63
CA PRO A 122 12.21 -16.85 9.82
C PRO A 122 11.00 -17.80 9.83
N PHE A 123 10.09 -17.69 8.85
CA PHE A 123 8.85 -18.45 8.78
C PHE A 123 8.73 -19.35 7.53
N VAL A 124 9.76 -19.39 6.68
CA VAL A 124 9.81 -20.32 5.55
C VAL A 124 10.67 -21.49 5.98
N GLU A 125 10.04 -22.56 6.46
CA GLU A 125 10.71 -23.84 6.60
C GLU A 125 11.16 -24.29 5.22
N ASN A 126 12.43 -24.68 5.08
CA ASN A 126 12.93 -25.24 3.83
C ASN A 126 12.26 -26.61 3.67
N GLU A 127 11.48 -26.81 2.61
CA GLU A 127 11.16 -28.15 2.12
C GLU A 127 12.42 -28.90 1.70
#